data_AF-A0A2U3QED2-F1
#
_entry.id   AF-A0A2U3QED2-F1
#
_cell.length_a   1.000
_cell.length_b   1.000
_cell.length_c   1.000
_cell.angle_alpha   90.00
_cell.angle_beta   90.00
_cell.angle_gamma   90.00
#
_symmetry.space_group_name_H-M   'P 1'
#
loop_
_entity.id
_entity.type
_entity.pdbx_description
1 polymer ?
#
loop_
_entity_poly.entity_id
_entity_poly.type
_entity_poly.pdbx_seq_one_letter_code
_entity_poly.pdbx_strand_id
1 'polypeptide(L)'
;MAKKIAVLVRDRQAEAVRMAVGLTLADDEVNVFVMDKKLDMSDEAVSLNVETLGDLDVKIYSNNPENQFEQMSTEEIARALVNYDTVIPY
;
A
#
# COMPACT_ATOMS: atom_id res chain seq x y z
N MET A 1 5.23 19.43 8.71
CA MET A 1 4.29 18.41 9.22
C MET A 1 4.36 17.27 8.24
N ALA A 2 4.62 16.05 8.73
CA ALA A 2 4.63 14.85 7.89
C ALA A 2 3.29 14.74 7.16
N LYS A 3 3.32 14.52 5.84
CA LYS A 3 2.12 14.27 5.06
C LYS A 3 1.65 12.84 5.27
N LYS A 4 0.34 12.63 5.18
CA LYS A 4 -0.26 11.29 5.09
C LYS A 4 -0.41 10.93 3.62
N ILE A 5 0.29 9.89 3.19
CA ILE A 5 0.30 9.42 1.80
C ILE A 5 -0.34 8.03 1.70
N ALA A 6 -1.35 7.91 0.85
CA ALA A 6 -1.95 6.63 0.49
C ALA A 6 -1.41 6.18 -0.87
N VAL A 7 -0.85 4.98 -0.95
CA VAL A 7 -0.50 4.33 -2.22
C VAL A 7 -1.55 3.29 -2.54
N LEU A 8 -2.30 3.48 -3.63
CA LEU A 8 -3.24 2.46 -4.11
C LEU A 8 -2.55 1.56 -5.13
N VAL A 9 -2.58 0.26 -4.87
CA VAL A 9 -2.04 -0.78 -5.75
C VAL A 9 -3.20 -1.45 -6.49
N ARG A 10 -3.38 -1.14 -7.77
CA ARG A 10 -4.32 -1.86 -8.66
C ARG A 10 -3.55 -2.64 -9.72
N ASP A 11 -2.74 -1.92 -10.48
CA ASP A 11 -1.86 -2.47 -11.51
C ASP A 11 -0.40 -2.13 -11.18
N ARG A 12 0.55 -2.63 -11.99
CA ARG A 12 2.00 -2.37 -11.82
C ARG A 12 2.49 -2.60 -10.37
N GLN A 13 2.06 -3.71 -9.77
CA GLN A 13 2.22 -4.00 -8.34
C GLN A 13 3.64 -3.75 -7.82
N ALA A 14 4.66 -4.27 -8.52
CA ALA A 14 6.08 -4.10 -8.16
C ALA A 14 6.49 -2.62 -8.05
N GLU A 15 6.01 -1.77 -8.96
CA GLU A 15 6.32 -0.34 -8.92
C GLU A 15 5.57 0.37 -7.81
N ALA A 16 4.31 0.02 -7.59
CA ALA A 16 3.50 0.62 -6.53
C ALA A 16 4.13 0.36 -5.15
N VAL A 17 4.52 -0.88 -4.85
CA VAL A 17 5.17 -1.22 -3.57
C VAL A 17 6.58 -0.65 -3.45
N ARG A 18 7.35 -0.60 -4.55
CA ARG A 18 8.66 0.08 -4.57
C ARG A 18 8.51 1.58 -4.28
N MET A 19 7.48 2.22 -4.83
CA MET A 19 7.21 3.64 -4.60
C MET A 19 6.77 3.89 -3.16
N ALA A 20 5.95 3.00 -2.58
CA ALA A 20 5.63 3.06 -1.15
C ALA A 20 6.89 3.01 -0.28
N VAL A 21 7.81 2.07 -0.54
CA VAL A 21 9.11 1.99 0.18
C VAL A 21 9.91 3.27 0.01
N GLY A 22 10.01 3.83 -1.20
CA GLY A 22 10.77 5.06 -1.41
C GLY A 22 10.19 6.27 -0.65
N LEU A 23 8.86 6.32 -0.50
CA LEU A 23 8.18 7.43 0.18
C LEU A 23 8.38 7.43 1.69
N THR A 24 8.63 6.28 2.33
CA THR A 24 8.90 6.23 3.78
C THR A 24 10.18 6.98 4.16
N LEU A 25 11.13 7.14 3.22
CA LEU A 25 12.37 7.89 3.44
C LEU A 25 12.16 9.40 3.57
N ALA A 26 10.98 9.92 3.17
CA ALA A 26 10.66 11.34 3.22
C ALA A 26 10.12 11.82 4.58
N ASP A 27 10.12 10.95 5.60
CA ASP A 27 9.53 11.22 6.93
C ASP A 27 8.02 11.55 6.87
N ASP A 28 7.33 10.97 5.87
CA ASP A 28 5.88 11.03 5.67
C ASP A 28 5.22 9.73 6.19
N GLU A 29 3.96 9.82 6.64
CA GLU A 29 3.17 8.63 7.03
C GLU A 29 2.63 7.97 5.76
N VAL A 30 3.14 6.78 5.43
CA VAL A 30 2.74 6.03 4.23
C VAL A 30 1.87 4.85 4.66
N ASN A 31 0.72 4.68 3.99
CA ASN A 31 -0.07 3.44 4.07
C ASN A 31 -0.38 2.94 2.65
N VAL A 32 -0.45 1.61 2.51
CA VAL A 32 -0.66 0.94 1.22
C VAL A 32 -2.04 0.28 1.18
N PHE A 33 -2.74 0.45 0.06
CA PHE A 33 -4.06 -0.11 -0.17
C PHE A 33 -4.02 -0.99 -1.42
N VAL A 34 -4.04 -2.30 -1.24
CA VAL A 34 -4.11 -3.28 -2.32
C VAL A 34 -5.56 -3.48 -2.73
N MET A 35 -5.86 -3.20 -3.99
CA MET A 35 -7.22 -3.17 -4.51
C MET A 35 -7.45 -4.34 -5.48
N ASP A 36 -8.55 -5.05 -5.26
CA ASP A 36 -9.26 -6.01 -6.11
C ASP A 36 -8.48 -7.29 -6.49
N LYS A 37 -7.18 -7.19 -6.74
CA LYS A 37 -6.29 -8.29 -7.12
C LYS A 37 -5.37 -8.65 -5.96
N LYS A 38 -5.07 -9.95 -5.84
CA LYS A 38 -4.03 -10.44 -4.94
C LYS A 38 -2.66 -9.88 -5.38
N LEU A 39 -1.80 -9.53 -4.42
CA LEU A 39 -0.39 -9.27 -4.75
C LEU A 39 0.28 -10.56 -5.21
N ASP A 40 1.01 -10.47 -6.31
CA ASP A 40 1.83 -11.57 -6.80
C ASP A 40 3.11 -11.68 -5.97
N MET A 41 3.01 -12.39 -4.85
CA MET A 41 4.15 -12.64 -3.97
C MET A 41 5.19 -13.59 -4.58
N SER A 42 4.95 -14.17 -5.76
CA SER A 42 5.96 -14.94 -6.50
C SER A 42 6.91 -14.05 -7.31
N ASP A 43 6.54 -12.78 -7.53
CA ASP A 43 7.43 -11.76 -8.06
C ASP A 43 8.41 -11.31 -6.95
N GLU A 44 9.70 -11.48 -7.21
CA GLU A 44 10.78 -11.12 -6.28
C GLU A 44 10.78 -9.63 -5.95
N ALA A 45 10.45 -8.76 -6.91
CA ALA A 45 10.38 -7.33 -6.68
C ALA A 45 9.17 -6.95 -5.81
N VAL A 46 8.04 -7.65 -5.96
CA VAL A 46 6.87 -7.42 -5.09
C VAL A 46 7.17 -7.91 -3.67
N SER A 47 7.61 -9.17 -3.54
CA SER A 47 7.84 -9.80 -2.23
C SER A 47 8.89 -9.05 -1.39
N LEU A 48 10.04 -8.69 -1.98
CA LEU A 48 11.08 -7.93 -1.29
C LEU A 48 10.58 -6.57 -0.76
N ASN A 49 9.83 -5.83 -1.57
CA ASN A 49 9.32 -4.53 -1.15
C ASN A 49 8.20 -4.66 -0.11
N VAL A 50 7.35 -5.69 -0.19
CA VAL A 50 6.34 -5.96 0.83
C VAL A 50 6.98 -6.33 2.18
N GLU A 51 8.04 -7.14 2.17
CA GLU A 51 8.83 -7.46 3.37
C GLU A 51 9.44 -6.18 3.97
N THR A 52 10.06 -5.36 3.12
CA THR A 52 10.64 -4.07 3.54
C THR A 52 9.59 -3.12 4.15
N LEU A 53 8.38 -3.06 3.59
CA LEU A 53 7.28 -2.28 4.17
C LEU A 53 6.88 -2.81 5.55
N GLY A 54 6.89 -4.13 5.73
CA GLY A 54 6.67 -4.76 7.03
C GLY A 54 7.73 -4.40 8.06
N ASP A 55 9.01 -4.44 7.68
CA ASP A 55 10.14 -4.05 8.55
C ASP A 55 10.10 -2.58 8.98
N LEU A 56 9.46 -1.72 8.17
CA LEU A 56 9.25 -0.31 8.44
C LEU A 56 7.91 -0.01 9.14
N ASP A 57 7.18 -1.03 9.60
CA ASP A 57 5.87 -0.93 10.24
C ASP A 57 4.81 -0.18 9.39
N VAL A 58 4.92 -0.22 8.06
CA VAL A 58 3.93 0.37 7.14
C VAL A 58 2.68 -0.50 7.11
N LYS A 59 1.51 0.13 7.30
CA LYS A 59 0.24 -0.60 7.23
C LYS A 59 -0.13 -0.87 5.77
N ILE A 60 -0.44 -2.13 5.51
CA ILE A 60 -0.96 -2.61 4.23
C ILE A 60 -2.38 -3.10 4.46
N TYR A 61 -3.31 -2.58 3.66
CA TYR A 61 -4.71 -2.93 3.66
C TYR A 61 -5.10 -3.60 2.35
N SER A 62 -6.14 -4.43 2.36
CA SER A 62 -6.67 -5.08 1.16
C SER A 62 -8.17 -5.25 1.20
N ASN A 63 -8.85 -5.03 0.07
CA ASN A 63 -10.25 -5.45 -0.12
C ASN A 63 -10.38 -6.83 -0.76
N ASN A 64 -9.25 -7.44 -1.16
CA ASN A 64 -9.20 -8.81 -1.65
C ASN A 64 -8.89 -9.80 -0.50
N PRO A 65 -9.76 -10.79 -0.24
CA PRO A 65 -9.62 -11.73 0.87
C PRO A 65 -8.52 -12.79 0.69
N GLU A 66 -7.96 -12.94 -0.51
CA GLU A 66 -6.83 -13.83 -0.77
C GLU A 66 -5.48 -13.24 -0.36
N ASN A 67 -5.44 -11.94 -0.05
CA ASN A 67 -4.26 -11.29 0.53
C ASN A 67 -4.20 -11.50 2.05
N GLN A 68 -2.99 -11.61 2.58
CA GLN A 68 -2.73 -11.80 4.02
C GLN A 68 -2.72 -10.49 4.84
N PHE A 69 -3.02 -9.36 4.20
CA PHE A 69 -2.98 -8.02 4.81
C PHE A 69 -4.25 -7.69 5.60
N GLU A 70 -4.23 -6.57 6.32
CA GLU A 70 -5.40 -6.10 7.08
C GLU A 70 -6.59 -5.88 6.12
N GLN A 71 -7.69 -6.57 6.37
CA GLN A 71 -8.83 -6.56 5.47
C GLN A 71 -9.67 -5.30 5.68
N MET A 72 -10.00 -4.64 4.58
CA MET A 72 -10.83 -3.45 4.57
C MET A 72 -11.71 -3.45 3.32
N SER A 73 -13.02 -3.26 3.49
CA SER A 73 -13.95 -3.18 2.35
C SER A 73 -13.65 -1.97 1.46
N THR A 74 -14.09 -2.01 0.20
CA THR A 74 -13.94 -0.91 -0.74
C THR A 74 -14.53 0.40 -0.19
N GLU A 75 -15.67 0.33 0.48
CA GLU A 75 -16.34 1.48 1.10
C GLU A 75 -15.53 2.07 2.27
N GLU A 76 -14.93 1.21 3.10
CA GLU A 76 -14.06 1.63 4.19
C GLU A 76 -12.76 2.25 3.67
N ILE A 77 -12.15 1.68 2.62
CA ILE A 77 -10.98 2.27 1.95
C ILE A 77 -11.35 3.65 1.41
N ALA A 78 -12.47 3.77 0.68
CA ALA A 78 -12.92 5.06 0.15
C ALA A 78 -13.10 6.13 1.26
N ARG A 79 -13.63 5.74 2.41
CA ARG A 79 -13.74 6.63 3.59
C ARG A 79 -12.39 6.91 4.25
N ALA A 80 -11.45 5.97 4.25
CA ALA A 80 -10.12 6.18 4.79
C ALA A 80 -9.33 7.18 3.95
N LEU A 81 -9.41 7.09 2.62
CA LEU A 81 -8.65 7.91 1.66
C LEU A 81 -8.88 9.42 1.80
N VAL A 82 -10.06 9.85 2.30
CA VAL A 82 -10.34 11.29 2.52
C VAL A 82 -9.47 11.90 3.62
N ASN A 83 -8.82 11.08 4.45
CA ASN A 83 -7.96 11.52 5.54
C ASN A 83 -6.47 11.61 5.14
N TYR A 84 -6.14 11.35 3.86
CA TYR A 84 -4.78 11.43 3.34
C TYR A 84 -4.58 12.74 2.58
N ASP A 85 -3.40 13.34 2.73
CA ASP A 85 -3.02 14.56 2.02
C ASP A 85 -2.72 14.29 0.55
N THR A 86 -2.30 13.06 0.22
CA THR A 86 -1.96 12.66 -1.15
C THR A 86 -2.32 11.20 -1.37
N VAL A 87 -2.96 10.94 -2.50
CA VAL A 87 -3.34 9.60 -2.93
C VAL A 87 -2.66 9.33 -4.27
N ILE A 88 -1.81 8.30 -4.32
CA ILE A 88 -1.03 7.94 -5.50
C ILE A 88 -1.55 6.61 -6.06
N PRO A 89 -2.29 6.64 -7.18
CA PRO A 89 -2.79 5.42 -7.81
C PRO A 89 -1.75 4.82 -8.77
N TYR A 90 -1.60 3.50 -8.69
CA TYR A 90 -0.84 2.68 -9.65
C TYR A 90 -1.72 1.60 -10.28
#